data_AF-A0A9P1N5A5-F1
#
_entry.id   AF-A0A9P1N5A5-F1
#
_cell.length_a   1.000
_cell.length_b   1.000
_cell.length_c   1.000
_cell.angle_alpha   90.00
_cell.angle_beta   90.00
_cell.angle_gamma   90.00
#
_symmetry.space_group_name_H-M   'P 1'
#
loop_
_entity.id
_entity.type
_entity.pdbx_description
1 polymer ?
#
loop_
_entity_poly.entity_id
_entity_poly.type
_entity_poly.pdbx_seq_one_letter_code
_entity_poly.pdbx_strand_id
1 'polypeptide(L)' 'MAAATSTKNAHLRTLFVRGTRHCLFVWITDMFSLHCIFGPFVTATLAFQIVEKLLKSLKNHEQRYFIINTTSF' A
#
# COMPACT_ATOMS: atom_id res chain seq x y z
N MET A 1 7.45 12.68 17.17
CA MET A 1 6.23 11.93 16.76
C MET A 1 5.35 12.87 15.97
N ALA A 2 5.20 12.66 14.67
CA ALA A 2 4.26 13.43 13.85
C ALA A 2 3.65 12.49 12.82
N ALA A 3 2.51 11.90 13.16
CA ALA A 3 1.63 11.26 12.20
C ALA A 3 0.80 12.38 11.55
N ALA A 4 1.17 12.79 10.34
CA ALA A 4 0.39 13.76 9.58
C ALA A 4 -0.85 13.03 9.02
N THR A 5 -1.96 13.11 9.75
CA THR A 5 -3.27 12.66 9.27
C THR A 5 -3.85 13.69 8.31
N SER A 6 -3.71 13.44 7.01
CA SER A 6 -4.43 14.16 5.96
C SER A 6 -5.88 13.69 5.92
N THR A 7 -6.79 14.46 6.53
CA THR A 7 -8.23 14.25 6.53
C THR A 7 -8.84 14.64 5.18
N LYS A 8 -8.71 13.77 4.18
CA LYS A 8 -9.53 13.79 2.96
C LYS A 8 -9.81 12.35 2.53
N ASN A 9 -10.75 11.71 3.23
CA ASN A 9 -11.44 10.42 3.00
C ASN A 9 -11.54 9.68 4.35
N ALA A 10 -12.73 9.65 4.97
CA ALA A 10 -12.93 9.02 6.28
C ALA A 10 -12.55 7.52 6.32
N HIS A 11 -12.50 6.88 5.15
CA HIS A 11 -12.26 5.45 4.94
C HIS A 11 -10.82 5.12 4.53
N LEU A 12 -10.02 6.11 4.09
CA LEU A 12 -8.66 5.87 3.64
C LEU A 12 -7.68 6.31 4.73
N ARG A 13 -6.99 5.34 5.33
CA ARG A 13 -6.06 5.58 6.42
C ARG A 13 -4.68 5.12 6.01
N THR A 14 -3.76 6.07 5.88
CA THR A 14 -2.35 5.80 5.61
C THR A 14 -1.52 6.17 6.83
N LEU A 15 -0.65 5.26 7.27
CA LEU A 15 0.24 5.44 8.40
C LEU A 15 1.67 5.09 7.98
N PHE A 16 2.62 5.94 8.36
CA PHE A 16 4.04 5.65 8.25
C PHE A 16 4.72 5.84 9.60
N VAL A 17 5.37 4.79 10.09
CA VAL A 17 6.11 4.80 11.35
C VAL A 17 7.55 4.41 11.07
N ARG A 18 8.48 5.26 11.49
CA ARG A 18 9.91 4.98 11.40
C ARG A 18 10.41 4.48 12.75
N GLY A 19 10.82 3.21 12.78
CA GLY A 19 11.57 2.63 13.90
C GLY A 19 13.09 2.75 13.69
N THR A 20 13.85 2.25 14.65
CA THR A 20 15.33 2.27 14.59
C THR A 20 15.91 1.23 13.63
N ARG A 21 15.20 0.11 13.42
CA ARG A 21 15.65 -1.01 12.56
C ARG A 21 14.84 -1.15 11.27
N HIS A 22 13.61 -0.64 11.26
CA HIS A 22 12.70 -0.77 10.13
C HIS A 22 11.69 0.36 10.12
N CYS A 23 11.09 0.60 8.97
CA CYS A 23 9.93 1.48 8.81
C CYS A 23 8.70 0.63 8.50
N LEU A 24 7.57 0.98 9.10
CA LEU A 24 6.28 0.38 8.81
C LEU A 24 5.45 1.37 8.00
N PHE A 25 4.92 0.90 6.88
CA PHE A 25 3.91 1.60 6.10
C PHE A 25 2.63 0.77 6.11
N VAL A 26 1.51 1.42 6.43
CA VAL A 26 0.18 0.79 6.46
C VAL A 26 -0.77 1.61 5.62
N TRP A 27 -1.51 0.96 4.73
CA TRP A 27 -2.57 1.56 3.95
C TRP A 27 -3.83 0.72 4.07
N ILE A 28 -4.85 1.29 4.71
CA ILE A 28 -6.15 0.66 4.91
C ILE A 28 -7.18 1.40 4.06
N THR A 29 -8.00 0.62 3.36
CA THR A 29 -9.19 1.04 2.62
C THR A 29 -10.34 0.09 2.96
N ASP A 30 -11.55 0.36 2.48
CA ASP A 30 -12.68 -0.55 2.69
C ASP A 30 -12.52 -1.90 1.95
N MET A 31 -11.70 -1.95 0.89
CA MET A 31 -11.55 -3.13 0.02
C MET A 31 -10.29 -3.95 0.33
N PHE A 32 -9.24 -3.30 0.85
CA PHE A 32 -7.98 -3.97 1.16
C PHE A 32 -7.25 -3.31 2.32
N SER A 33 -6.38 -4.09 2.96
CA SER A 33 -5.37 -3.59 3.89
C SER A 33 -3.98 -4.05 3.44
N LEU A 34 -3.06 -3.11 3.30
CA LEU A 34 -1.68 -3.36 2.88
C LEU A 34 -0.72 -2.94 3.98
N HIS A 35 0.15 -3.86 4.38
CA HIS A 35 1.17 -3.65 5.39
C HIS A 35 2.54 -3.94 4.77
N CYS A 36 3.44 -2.96 4.81
CA CYS A 36 4.78 -3.06 4.23
C CYS A 36 5.83 -2.71 5.29
N ILE A 37 6.87 -3.55 5.37
CA ILE A 37 8.04 -3.31 6.21
C ILE A 37 9.21 -2.95 5.30
N PHE A 38 9.83 -1.81 5.59
CA PHE A 38 10.97 -1.27 4.84
C PHE A 38 12.20 -1.17 5.73
N GLY A 39 13.38 -1.04 5.09
CA GLY A 39 14.62 -0.69 5.80
C GLY A 39 14.54 0.68 6.47
N PRO A 40 15.42 0.95 7.46
CA PRO A 40 15.32 2.11 8.35
C PRO A 40 15.61 3.47 7.68
N PHE A 41 16.15 3.46 6.46
CA PHE A 41 16.49 4.65 5.69
C PHE A 41 15.43 5.04 4.65
N VAL A 42 14.37 4.25 4.52
CA VAL A 42 13.26 4.57 3.61
C VAL A 42 12.45 5.73 4.20
N THR A 43 12.11 6.69 3.35
CA THR A 43 11.25 7.83 3.69
C THR A 43 9.79 7.50 3.39
N ALA A 44 8.86 8.24 4.01
CA ALA A 44 7.43 8.09 3.74
C ALA A 44 7.10 8.26 2.25
N THR A 45 7.72 9.24 1.59
CA THR A 45 7.54 9.51 0.16
C THR A 45 8.01 8.34 -0.71
N LEU A 46 9.20 7.79 -0.43
CA LEU A 46 9.73 6.66 -1.18
C LEU A 46 8.89 5.39 -0.94
N ALA A 47 8.49 5.13 0.30
CA ALA A 47 7.59 4.02 0.64
C ALA A 47 6.28 4.11 -0.15
N PHE A 48 5.65 5.30 -0.17
CA PHE A 48 4.42 5.53 -0.93
C PHE A 48 4.60 5.28 -2.43
N GLN A 49 5.67 5.82 -3.04
CA GLN A 49 5.96 5.60 -4.47
C GLN A 49 6.17 4.13 -4.82
N ILE A 50 6.85 3.37 -3.96
CA ILE A 50 7.06 1.93 -4.14
C ILE A 50 5.72 1.19 -4.05
N VAL A 51 4.92 1.51 -3.05
CA VAL A 51 3.60 0.90 -2.84
C VAL A 51 2.64 1.21 -4.00
N GLU A 52 2.62 2.45 -4.51
CA GLU A 52 1.80 2.79 -5.68
C GLU A 52 2.21 1.98 -6.92
N LYS A 53 3.51 1.80 -7.16
CA LYS A 53 4.00 0.96 -8.26
C LYS A 53 3.60 -0.50 -8.08
N LEU A 54 3.69 -1.02 -6.85
CA LEU A 54 3.25 -2.36 -6.52
C LEU A 54 1.75 -2.54 -6.81
N LEU A 55 0.90 -1.64 -6.31
CA LEU A 55 -0.55 -1.70 -6.52
C LEU A 55 -0.93 -1.60 -8.00
N LYS A 56 -0.25 -0.73 -8.77
CA LYS A 56 -0.44 -0.66 -10.23
C LYS A 56 -0.04 -1.97 -10.92
N SER A 57 1.07 -2.59 -10.51
CA SER A 57 1.50 -3.88 -11.05
C SER A 57 0.50 -4.99 -10.72
N LEU A 58 0.05 -5.05 -9.46
CA LEU A 58 -0.95 -6.01 -9.01
C LEU A 58 -2.27 -5.85 -9.76
N LYS A 59 -2.76 -4.62 -9.95
CA LYS A 59 -3.97 -4.34 -10.74
C LYS A 59 -3.82 -4.78 -12.20
N ASN A 60 -2.67 -4.51 -12.82
CA ASN A 60 -2.40 -4.97 -14.18
C ASN A 60 -2.37 -6.51 -14.25
N HIS A 61 -1.81 -7.16 -13.22
CA HIS A 61 -1.81 -8.60 -13.12
C HIS A 61 -3.21 -9.18 -12.88
N GLU A 62 -4.04 -8.57 -12.04
CA GLU A 62 -5.44 -8.95 -11.87
C GLU A 62 -6.20 -8.85 -13.18
N GLN A 63 -6.12 -7.73 -13.89
CA GLN A 63 -6.75 -7.59 -15.21
C GLN A 63 -6.27 -8.65 -16.21
N ARG A 64 -5.00 -9.07 -16.11
CA ARG A 64 -4.42 -10.07 -17.00
C ARG A 64 -4.74 -11.52 -16.60
N TYR A 65 -4.88 -11.81 -15.31
CA TYR A 65 -5.08 -13.16 -14.78
C TYR A 65 -6.55 -13.49 -14.42
N PHE A 66 -7.38 -12.51 -14.05
CA PHE A 66 -8.80 -12.73 -13.81
C PHE A 66 -9.63 -12.92 -15.10
N ILE A 67 -9.12 -12.48 -16.26
CA ILE A 67 -9.76 -12.81 -17.55
C ILE A 67 -9.58 -14.30 -17.90
N ILE A 68 -8.56 -14.96 -17.34
CA ILE A 68 -8.27 -16.38 -17.61
C ILE A 68 -9.07 -17.35 -16.72
N ASN A 69 -9.98 -16.85 -15.87
CA ASN A 69 -10.92 -17.69 -15.13
C ASN A 69 -12.38 -17.38 -15.46
N THR A 70 -12.66 -16.96 -16.70
CA THR A 70 -14.05 -16.82 -17.21
C THR A 70 -14.52 -18.00 -18.05
N THR A 71 -13.74 -19.08 -18.13
CA THR A 71 -14.18 -20.33 -18.78
C THR A 71 -13.89 -21.51 -17.88
N SER A 72 -14.92 -22.03 -17.22
CA SER A 72 -15.23 -23.48 -17.21
C SER A 72 -16.58 -23.78 -16.54
N PHE A 73 -17.50 -24.23 -17.39
CA PHE A 73 -18.80 -24.90 -17.21
C PHE A 73 -20.00 -24.09 -16.69
#